data_AF-A0A0K0D543-F1
#
_entry.id   AF-A0A0K0D543-F1
#
_cell.length_a   1.000
_cell.length_b   1.000
_cell.length_c   1.000
_cell.angle_alpha   90.00
_cell.angle_beta   90.00
_cell.angle_gamma   90.00
#
_symmetry.space_group_name_H-M   'P 1'
#
loop_
_entity.id
_entity.type
_entity.pdbx_description
1 polymer ?
#
loop_
_entity_poly.entity_id
_entity_poly.type
_entity_poly.pdbx_seq_one_letter_code
_entity_poly.pdbx_strand_id
1 'polypeptide(L)'
;MRTLEWDNMGVKIDGRQIHHLRFAYDIVLITPDISQMERMLVDFDKAWGRIGLRLNLIKAMFMRNGLASYAIFTRNGTNISECSRC
;
A
#
# COMPACT_ATOMS: atom_id res chain seq x y z
N MET A 1 10.00 -5.37 -7.54
CA MET A 1 9.18 -5.92 -6.44
C MET A 1 9.67 -7.26 -5.91
N ARG A 2 10.26 -8.15 -6.72
CA ARG A 2 10.75 -9.46 -6.24
C ARG A 2 11.80 -9.42 -5.09
N THR A 3 12.35 -8.25 -4.78
CA THR A 3 13.34 -8.03 -3.71
C THR A 3 12.74 -7.35 -2.47
N LEU A 4 11.42 -7.15 -2.42
CA LEU A 4 10.74 -6.60 -1.25
C LEU A 4 10.37 -7.76 -0.33
N GLU A 5 10.93 -7.78 0.88
CA GLU A 5 10.70 -8.83 1.88
C GLU A 5 9.35 -8.64 2.56
N TRP A 6 8.29 -9.01 1.84
CA TRP A 6 6.91 -8.83 2.30
C TRP A 6 6.25 -10.13 2.72
N ASP A 7 6.96 -11.26 2.77
CA ASP A 7 6.39 -12.60 3.03
C ASP A 7 5.51 -12.69 4.29
N ASN A 8 5.79 -11.86 5.30
CA ASN A 8 5.02 -11.78 6.55
C ASN A 8 3.99 -10.63 6.59
N MET A 9 3.96 -9.77 5.57
CA MET A 9 3.01 -8.65 5.45
C MET A 9 1.77 -9.09 4.65
N GLY A 10 0.69 -8.30 4.61
CA GLY A 10 -0.45 -8.59 3.73
C GLY A 10 -1.54 -9.48 4.33
N VAL A 11 -2.45 -9.98 3.49
CA VAL A 11 -3.66 -10.70 3.93
C VAL A 11 -3.68 -12.11 3.37
N LYS A 12 -4.03 -13.09 4.22
CA LYS A 12 -4.17 -14.49 3.82
C LYS A 12 -5.57 -14.75 3.27
N ILE A 13 -5.64 -15.16 2.01
CA ILE A 13 -6.88 -15.55 1.32
C ILE A 13 -6.67 -16.95 0.74
N ASP A 14 -7.55 -17.89 1.09
CA ASP A 14 -7.49 -19.30 0.63
C ASP A 14 -6.11 -19.94 0.78
N GLY A 15 -5.47 -19.73 1.92
CA GLY A 15 -4.15 -20.28 2.23
C GLY A 15 -2.97 -19.51 1.61
N ARG A 16 -3.21 -18.52 0.74
CA ARG A 16 -2.18 -17.71 0.09
C ARG A 16 -2.06 -16.34 0.73
N GLN A 17 -0.82 -15.91 0.99
CA GLN A 17 -0.54 -14.56 1.45
C GLN A 17 -0.51 -13.60 0.25
N ILE A 18 -1.39 -12.60 0.23
CA ILE A 18 -1.49 -11.61 -0.83
C ILE A 18 -1.01 -10.25 -0.31
N HIS A 19 0.01 -9.71 -0.96
CA HIS A 19 0.64 -8.42 -0.58
C HIS A 19 0.33 -7.31 -1.57
N HIS A 20 0.18 -7.64 -2.85
CA HIS A 20 -0.04 -6.65 -3.89
C HIS A 20 -0.73 -7.24 -5.12
N LEU A 21 -1.40 -6.36 -5.86
CA LEU A 21 -1.86 -6.60 -7.22
C LEU A 21 -1.27 -5.51 -8.12
N ARG A 22 -0.89 -5.86 -9.34
CA ARG A 22 -0.37 -4.89 -10.31
C ARG A 22 -1.09 -5.06 -11.63
N PHE A 23 -1.58 -3.96 -12.19
CA PHE A 23 -2.15 -3.91 -13.52
C PHE A 23 -1.61 -2.68 -14.27
N ALA A 24 -0.95 -2.91 -15.40
CA ALA A 24 -0.25 -1.87 -16.15
C ALA A 24 0.66 -0.99 -15.25
N TYR A 25 0.30 0.29 -15.10
CA TYR A 25 1.03 1.29 -14.30
C TYR A 25 0.51 1.39 -12.86
N ASP A 26 -0.63 0.76 -12.55
CA ASP A 26 -1.27 0.83 -11.25
C ASP A 26 -0.87 -0.35 -10.37
N ILE A 27 -0.74 -0.06 -9.08
CA ILE A 27 -0.43 -1.03 -8.05
C ILE A 27 -1.35 -0.84 -6.85
N VAL A 28 -1.85 -1.96 -6.34
CA VAL A 28 -2.61 -2.03 -5.11
C VAL A 28 -1.76 -2.77 -4.09
N LEU A 29 -1.53 -2.16 -2.93
CA LEU A 29 -0.91 -2.82 -1.78
C LEU A 29 -2.03 -3.28 -0.84
N ILE A 30 -1.95 -4.52 -0.38
CA ILE A 30 -2.94 -5.14 0.50
C ILE A 30 -2.27 -5.37 1.84
N THR A 31 -2.86 -4.83 2.90
CA THR A 31 -2.33 -4.92 4.27
C THR A 31 -3.43 -5.12 5.29
N PRO A 32 -3.13 -5.77 6.42
CA PRO A 32 -4.10 -5.97 7.49
C PRO A 32 -4.28 -4.71 8.36
N ASP A 33 -3.28 -3.83 8.39
CA ASP A 33 -3.26 -2.64 9.23
C ASP A 33 -2.39 -1.51 8.64
N ILE A 34 -2.59 -0.30 9.19
CA ILE A 34 -1.94 0.92 8.72
C ILE A 34 -0.42 0.88 8.96
N SER A 35 0.04 0.28 10.06
CA SER A 35 1.48 0.21 10.35
C SER A 35 2.22 -0.66 9.34
N GLN A 36 1.60 -1.75 8.86
CA GLN A 36 2.15 -2.52 7.74
C GLN A 36 2.09 -1.74 6.43
N MET A 37 0.99 -1.03 6.16
CA MET A 37 0.87 -0.18 4.98
C MET A 37 2.00 0.86 4.90
N GLU A 38 2.34 1.51 6.02
CA GLU A 38 3.44 2.47 6.11
C GLU A 38 4.77 1.88 5.70
N ARG A 39 5.11 0.72 6.28
CA ARG A 39 6.37 0.01 5.99
C ARG A 39 6.43 -0.38 4.52
N MET A 40 5.35 -0.94 3.99
CA MET A 40 5.28 -1.32 2.58
C MET A 40 5.40 -0.10 1.66
N LEU A 41 4.79 1.03 1.99
CA LEU A 41 4.93 2.26 1.20
C LEU A 41 6.35 2.82 1.23
N VAL A 42 7.02 2.78 2.38
CA VAL A 42 8.44 3.21 2.51
C VAL A 42 9.34 2.30 1.67
N ASP A 43 9.19 0.99 1.79
CA ASP A 43 9.97 0.02 1.03
C ASP A 43 9.71 0.16 -0.47
N PHE A 44 8.44 0.38 -0.85
CA PHE A 44 8.03 0.56 -2.23
C PHE A 44 8.65 1.81 -2.85
N ASP A 45 8.58 2.95 -2.16
CA ASP A 45 9.15 4.21 -2.63
C ASP A 45 10.67 4.17 -2.71
N LYS A 46 11.33 3.50 -1.74
CA LYS A 46 12.78 3.26 -1.78
C LYS A 46 13.15 2.40 -2.99
N ALA A 47 12.41 1.33 -3.26
CA ALA A 47 12.66 0.46 -4.40
C ALA A 47 12.40 1.16 -5.75
N TRP A 48 11.34 1.97 -5.85
CA TRP A 48 11.05 2.77 -7.03
C TRP A 48 12.07 3.89 -7.24
N GLY A 49 12.51 4.55 -6.17
CA GLY A 49 13.53 5.60 -6.24
C GLY A 49 14.85 5.10 -6.83
N ARG A 50 15.22 3.83 -6.58
CA ARG A 50 16.41 3.20 -7.19
C ARG A 50 16.35 3.06 -8.71
N ILE A 51 15.15 3.04 -9.29
CA ILE A 51 14.93 2.97 -10.74
C ILE A 51 14.44 4.30 -11.32
N GLY A 52 14.58 5.40 -10.57
CA GLY A 52 14.20 6.74 -11.01
C GLY A 52 12.70 7.02 -11.01
N LEU A 53 11.89 6.16 -10.38
CA LEU A 53 10.45 6.35 -10.25
C LEU A 53 10.09 6.88 -8.85
N ARG A 54 8.97 7.59 -8.75
CA ARG A 54 8.47 8.13 -7.48
C ARG A 54 6.97 7.90 -7.37
N LEU A 55 6.49 7.62 -6.16
CA LEU A 55 5.07 7.50 -5.91
C LEU A 55 4.38 8.87 -6.09
N ASN A 56 3.29 8.90 -6.85
CA ASN A 56 2.44 10.08 -6.96
C ASN A 56 1.38 10.06 -5.83
N LEU A 57 1.65 10.77 -4.74
CA LEU A 57 0.76 10.82 -3.58
C LEU A 57 -0.60 11.48 -3.86
N ILE A 58 -0.70 12.33 -4.87
CA ILE A 58 -1.96 12.99 -5.25
C ILE A 58 -2.91 11.97 -5.91
N LYS A 59 -2.35 11.01 -6.65
CA LYS A 59 -3.11 9.93 -7.31
C LYS A 59 -3.26 8.69 -6.43
N ALA A 60 -2.41 8.52 -5.43
CA ALA A 60 -2.54 7.43 -4.48
C ALA A 60 -3.81 7.61 -3.66
N MET A 61 -4.57 6.53 -3.52
CA MET A 61 -5.73 6.47 -2.64
C MET A 61 -5.60 5.23 -1.76
N PHE A 62 -6.11 5.30 -0.54
CA PHE A 62 -6.28 4.10 0.29
C PHE A 62 -7.76 3.71 0.34
N MET A 63 -7.99 2.42 0.56
CA MET A 63 -9.31 1.83 0.78
C MET A 63 -9.26 1.08 2.09
N ARG A 64 -10.35 1.08 2.85
CA ARG A 64 -10.48 0.26 4.05
C ARG A 64 -11.75 -0.58 3.99
N ASN A 65 -11.72 -1.72 4.67
CA ASN A 65 -12.93 -2.49 4.91
C ASN A 65 -13.88 -1.68 5.82
N GLY A 66 -15.20 -1.79 5.64
CA GLY A 66 -16.21 -1.13 6.48
C GLY A 66 -16.12 -1.47 7.97
N LEU A 67 -15.49 -2.59 8.33
CA LEU A 67 -15.21 -2.97 9.73
C LEU A 67 -13.95 -2.31 10.31
N ALA A 68 -13.08 -1.73 9.49
CA ALA A 68 -11.87 -1.07 9.96
C ALA A 68 -12.20 0.31 10.55
N SER A 69 -11.53 0.64 11.66
CA SER A 69 -11.68 1.95 12.30
C SER A 69 -11.24 3.08 11.37
N TYR A 70 -11.88 4.24 11.53
CA TYR A 70 -11.48 5.45 10.81
C TYR A 70 -10.08 5.89 11.27
N ALA A 71 -9.21 6.15 10.30
CA ALA A 71 -7.90 6.71 10.53
C ALA A 71 -7.51 7.61 9.35
N ILE A 72 -6.85 8.72 9.65
CA ILE A 72 -6.27 9.59 8.64
C ILE A 72 -4.85 9.11 8.38
N PHE A 73 -4.54 8.85 7.12
CA PHE A 73 -3.21 8.42 6.72
C PHE A 73 -2.36 9.57 6.20
N THR A 74 -1.17 9.76 6.77
CA THR A 74 -0.20 10.76 6.31
C THR A 74 1.10 10.10 5.88
N ARG A 75 1.66 10.53 4.75
CA ARG A 75 3.02 10.18 4.33
C ARG A 75 3.82 11.45 4.12
N ASN A 76 4.91 11.61 4.87
CA ASN A 76 5.73 12.83 4.88
C ASN A 76 4.91 14.13 5.07
N GLY A 77 3.92 14.09 5.97
CA GLY A 77 3.01 15.22 6.21
C GLY A 77 1.96 15.49 5.13
N THR A 78 1.91 14.69 4.06
CA THR A 78 0.85 14.76 3.03
C THR A 78 -0.22 13.71 3.33
N ASN A 79 -1.48 14.13 3.44
CA ASN A 79 -2.62 13.22 3.57
C ASN A 79 -2.82 12.43 2.27
N ILE A 80 -2.97 11.11 2.37
CA ILE A 80 -3.45 10.30 1.25
C ILE A 80 -4.97 10.28 1.31
N SER A 81 -5.63 10.45 0.16
CA SER A 81 -7.08 10.45 0.08
C SER A 81 -7.65 9.04 0.32
N GLU A 82 -8.78 8.99 1.01
CA GLU A 82 -9.57 7.78 1.20
C GLU A 82 -10.56 7.62 0.03
N CYS A 83 -10.61 6.43 -0.59
CA CYS A 83 -11.72 6.08 -1.49
C CYS A 83 -12.95 5.76 -0.65
N SER A 84 -14.01 6.58 -0.76
CA SER A 84 -15.25 6.39 -0.03
C SER A 84 -16.26 5.44 -0.70
N ARG A 85 -15.97 4.96 -1.93
CA ARG A 85 -16.86 4.11 -2.73
C ARG A 85 -16.10 3.04 -3.51
N CYS A 86 -15.43 2.21 -2.75
CA CYS A 86 -14.80 0.98 -3.19
C CYS A 86 -15.46 -0.14 -2.34
#